data_AF-A0A958RES6-F1
#
_entry.id   AF-A0A958RES6-F1
#
_cell.length_a   1.000
_cell.length_b   1.000
_cell.length_c   1.000
_cell.angle_alpha   90.00
_cell.angle_beta   90.00
_cell.angle_gamma   90.00
#
_symmetry.space_group_name_H-M   'P 1'
#
loop_
_entity.id
_entity.type
_entity.pdbx_description
1 polymer ?
#
loop_
_entity_poly.entity_id
_entity_poly.type
_entity_poly.pdbx_seq_one_letter_code
_entity_poly.pdbx_strand_id
1 'polypeptide(L)'
;MKKLLLITTLLMTQTLFAAPTESARCQLREDSLDSNQAVARSEWAKKCFPDLEYQADPDGKFYLFDAQAQQKYLGYPTFVEVITDGSGKKSLVTFKAPIDANAACVDTNRVKLAGFCRAGCYTPDQKLLFADGYQSIGDAHAALRADIASLHEDARLDDIVLQVSEIASYTIDPQEKSQKIMIIETEAGGQLKVTTNHPLVVSTGDMKEASDLEIGEMLVAVDGSFDAIKNIQTIDWVGRVLNVEMASQDLRDNIVIAQGYLNGSVMYQNMKNKEANRKVLRSLVSDIFAN
;
A
#
# COMPACT_ATOMS: atom_id res chain seq x y z
N MET A 1 5.83 -6.62 66.53
CA MET A 1 5.92 -5.76 65.33
C MET A 1 6.03 -6.64 64.10
N LYS A 2 4.93 -6.88 63.37
CA LYS A 2 4.92 -7.68 62.14
C LYS A 2 5.03 -6.72 60.94
N LYS A 3 6.10 -6.85 60.14
CA LYS A 3 6.29 -6.12 58.89
C LYS A 3 5.46 -6.80 57.80
N LEU A 4 4.51 -6.07 57.25
CA LEU A 4 3.70 -6.48 56.09
C LEU A 4 4.48 -6.08 54.83
N LEU A 5 4.92 -7.06 54.06
CA LEU A 5 5.59 -6.84 52.76
C LEU A 5 4.51 -6.75 51.68
N LEU A 6 4.33 -5.58 51.10
CA LEU A 6 3.43 -5.35 49.97
C LEU A 6 4.16 -5.78 48.68
N ILE A 7 3.75 -6.90 48.09
CA ILE A 7 4.26 -7.36 46.79
C ILE A 7 3.33 -6.77 45.72
N THR A 8 3.78 -5.69 45.08
CA THR A 8 3.10 -5.07 43.95
C THR A 8 3.42 -5.86 42.69
N THR A 9 2.55 -6.79 42.30
CA THR A 9 2.69 -7.55 41.06
C THR A 9 2.35 -6.64 39.88
N LEU A 10 3.38 -6.10 39.24
CA LEU A 10 3.25 -5.34 38.00
C LEU A 10 2.95 -6.34 36.86
N LEU A 11 1.68 -6.59 36.56
CA LEU A 11 1.28 -7.27 35.33
C LEU A 11 1.59 -6.33 34.16
N MET A 12 2.76 -6.48 33.54
CA MET A 12 2.98 -5.99 32.18
C MET A 12 2.14 -6.86 31.25
N THR A 13 0.94 -6.40 30.92
CA THR A 13 0.21 -6.91 29.76
C THR A 13 1.02 -6.60 28.52
N GLN A 14 1.76 -7.58 28.03
CA GLN A 14 2.34 -7.52 26.69
C GLN A 14 1.19 -7.54 25.70
N THR A 15 0.73 -6.36 25.30
CA THR A 15 0.00 -6.21 24.04
C THR A 15 1.01 -6.51 22.93
N LEU A 16 1.09 -7.78 22.54
CA LEU A 16 1.66 -8.15 21.24
C LEU A 16 0.86 -7.40 20.18
N PHE A 17 1.40 -6.27 19.71
CA PHE A 17 0.86 -5.51 18.61
C PHE A 17 0.87 -6.38 17.34
N ALA A 18 -0.25 -7.02 17.04
CA ALA A 18 -0.48 -7.78 15.82
C ALA A 18 -0.87 -6.89 14.62
N ALA A 19 -0.42 -5.63 14.61
CA ALA A 19 -0.51 -4.70 13.49
C ALA A 19 0.76 -3.86 13.51
N PRO A 20 1.76 -4.24 12.70
CA PRO A 20 1.86 -3.75 11.33
C PRO A 20 2.45 -4.85 10.43
N THR A 21 1.64 -5.69 9.79
CA THR A 21 2.22 -6.85 9.12
C THR A 21 2.33 -6.73 7.61
N GLU A 22 1.72 -5.72 7.00
CA GLU A 22 1.70 -5.61 5.54
C GLU A 22 2.40 -4.37 5.00
N SER A 23 1.99 -3.18 5.44
CA SER A 23 2.71 -1.93 5.17
C SER A 23 4.20 -2.14 5.50
N ALA A 24 4.47 -2.69 6.68
CA ALA A 24 5.81 -3.12 7.09
C ALA A 24 6.50 -4.15 6.16
N ARG A 25 5.79 -5.07 5.50
CA ARG A 25 6.39 -6.03 4.57
C ARG A 25 6.73 -5.40 3.23
N CYS A 26 5.86 -4.53 2.72
CA CYS A 26 6.08 -3.82 1.46
C CYS A 26 7.09 -2.66 1.64
N GLN A 27 7.09 -2.00 2.81
CA GLN A 27 7.87 -0.78 3.10
C GLN A 27 9.14 -1.03 3.93
N LEU A 28 9.12 -1.76 5.07
CA LEU A 28 10.35 -1.98 5.89
C LEU A 28 11.39 -2.88 5.20
N ARG A 29 11.07 -3.41 4.01
CA ARG A 29 11.88 -4.41 3.31
C ARG A 29 12.40 -3.96 1.95
N GLU A 30 12.15 -2.69 1.58
CA GLU A 30 12.51 -2.15 0.25
C GLU A 30 12.00 -3.04 -0.91
N ASP A 31 10.83 -3.66 -0.71
CA ASP A 31 10.25 -4.66 -1.61
C ASP A 31 9.01 -4.15 -2.34
N SER A 32 8.82 -2.82 -2.34
CA SER A 32 7.81 -2.16 -3.16
C SER A 32 8.18 -2.31 -4.62
N LEU A 33 7.32 -3.04 -5.33
CA LEU A 33 7.39 -3.19 -6.77
C LEU A 33 6.36 -2.34 -7.46
N ASP A 34 6.73 -1.99 -8.68
CA ASP A 34 5.84 -1.40 -9.65
C ASP A 34 5.04 -2.48 -10.42
N SER A 35 4.08 -2.11 -11.27
CA SER A 35 3.23 -3.08 -11.98
C SER A 35 3.95 -4.09 -12.89
N ASN A 36 5.02 -3.72 -13.60
CA ASN A 36 5.74 -4.66 -14.50
C ASN A 36 6.66 -5.57 -13.71
N GLN A 37 7.33 -5.02 -12.69
CA GLN A 37 8.11 -5.81 -11.74
C GLN A 37 7.21 -6.75 -10.96
N ALA A 38 6.01 -6.31 -10.57
CA ALA A 38 5.00 -7.11 -9.92
C ALA A 38 4.58 -8.28 -10.82
N VAL A 39 4.37 -8.05 -12.12
CA VAL A 39 4.08 -9.08 -13.11
C VAL A 39 5.27 -10.02 -13.30
N ALA A 40 6.47 -9.50 -13.51
CA ALA A 40 7.68 -10.32 -13.72
C ALA A 40 8.03 -11.15 -12.48
N ARG A 41 7.91 -10.58 -11.28
CA ARG A 41 8.04 -11.31 -10.02
C ARG A 41 6.95 -12.36 -9.86
N SER A 42 5.73 -12.04 -10.27
CA SER A 42 4.64 -13.02 -10.29
C SER A 42 5.00 -14.18 -11.23
N GLU A 43 5.43 -13.92 -12.45
CA GLU A 43 5.85 -14.98 -13.39
C GLU A 43 7.02 -15.82 -12.84
N TRP A 44 8.03 -15.17 -12.25
CA TRP A 44 9.11 -15.86 -11.54
C TRP A 44 8.57 -16.72 -10.38
N ALA A 45 7.65 -16.18 -9.58
CA ALA A 45 7.07 -16.88 -8.45
C ALA A 45 6.27 -18.12 -8.88
N LYS A 46 5.49 -18.05 -9.96
CA LYS A 46 4.80 -19.23 -10.53
C LYS A 46 5.79 -20.31 -10.94
N LYS A 47 6.84 -19.89 -11.65
CA LYS A 47 7.89 -20.79 -12.14
C LYS A 47 8.62 -21.49 -10.98
N CYS A 48 8.91 -20.76 -9.91
CA CYS A 48 9.80 -21.22 -8.84
C CYS A 48 9.08 -21.75 -7.59
N PHE A 49 7.79 -21.47 -7.45
CA PHE A 49 6.94 -21.93 -6.35
C PHE A 49 5.64 -22.48 -6.92
N PRO A 50 5.66 -23.66 -7.57
CA PRO A 50 4.49 -24.24 -8.22
C PRO A 50 3.33 -24.47 -7.23
N ASP A 51 3.61 -24.67 -5.95
CA ASP A 51 2.58 -24.78 -4.91
C ASP A 51 1.75 -23.49 -4.72
N LEU A 52 2.24 -22.34 -5.22
CA LEU A 52 1.50 -21.08 -5.26
C LEU A 52 0.53 -20.99 -6.44
N GLU A 53 0.57 -21.93 -7.39
CA GLU A 53 -0.31 -21.95 -8.57
C GLU A 53 -1.80 -22.00 -8.18
N TYR A 54 -2.13 -22.63 -7.04
CA TYR A 54 -3.50 -22.64 -6.49
C TYR A 54 -4.00 -21.28 -5.98
N GLN A 55 -3.10 -20.30 -5.85
CA GLN A 55 -3.43 -18.91 -5.46
C GLN A 55 -3.46 -17.97 -6.68
N ALA A 56 -3.13 -18.48 -7.86
CA ALA A 56 -3.29 -17.77 -9.12
C ALA A 56 -4.65 -18.10 -9.75
N ASP A 57 -5.18 -17.20 -10.59
CA ASP A 57 -6.38 -17.49 -11.37
C ASP A 57 -6.07 -18.29 -12.65
N PRO A 58 -7.07 -18.65 -13.47
CA PRO A 58 -6.86 -19.37 -14.73
C PRO A 58 -5.97 -18.63 -15.76
N ASP A 59 -5.92 -17.30 -15.70
CA ASP A 59 -5.00 -16.48 -16.51
C ASP A 59 -3.59 -16.40 -15.89
N GLY A 60 -3.39 -17.14 -14.80
CA GLY A 60 -2.18 -17.27 -14.04
C GLY A 60 -1.87 -16.07 -13.16
N LYS A 61 -2.65 -15.00 -13.09
CA LYS A 61 -2.22 -13.84 -12.28
C LYS A 61 -2.49 -14.10 -10.80
N PHE A 62 -1.65 -13.54 -9.92
CA PHE A 62 -1.92 -13.62 -8.49
C PHE A 62 -2.98 -12.60 -8.13
N TYR A 63 -4.10 -13.12 -7.63
CA TYR A 63 -5.19 -12.30 -7.16
C TYR A 63 -5.31 -12.41 -5.64
N LEU A 64 -5.40 -11.26 -5.00
CA LEU A 64 -5.86 -11.16 -3.63
C LEU A 64 -7.37 -11.22 -3.63
N PHE A 65 -7.92 -12.21 -2.93
CA PHE A 65 -9.36 -12.34 -2.76
C PHE A 65 -9.80 -11.70 -1.44
N ASP A 66 -10.59 -10.65 -1.57
CA ASP A 66 -11.32 -10.04 -0.46
C ASP A 66 -12.64 -10.79 -0.27
N ALA A 67 -12.78 -11.44 0.89
CA ALA A 67 -13.96 -12.23 1.19
C ALA A 67 -15.16 -11.37 1.61
N GLN A 68 -14.93 -10.16 2.11
CA GLN A 68 -16.00 -9.23 2.49
C GLN A 68 -16.57 -8.52 1.25
N ALA A 69 -15.70 -8.07 0.34
CA ALA A 69 -16.10 -7.39 -0.89
C ALA A 69 -16.44 -8.35 -2.04
N GLN A 70 -16.16 -9.65 -1.92
CA GLN A 70 -16.30 -10.64 -2.99
C GLN A 70 -15.54 -10.24 -4.28
N GLN A 71 -14.42 -9.54 -4.13
CA GLN A 71 -13.63 -9.01 -5.24
C GLN A 71 -12.22 -9.62 -5.30
N LYS A 72 -11.68 -9.70 -6.51
CA LYS A 72 -10.30 -10.14 -6.81
C LYS A 72 -9.48 -8.93 -7.21
N TYR A 73 -8.25 -8.83 -6.71
CA TYR A 73 -7.36 -7.73 -7.03
C TYR A 73 -5.97 -8.20 -7.41
N LEU A 74 -5.35 -7.54 -8.39
CA LEU A 74 -4.01 -7.88 -8.83
C LEU A 74 -2.98 -7.49 -7.74
N GLY A 75 -2.16 -8.44 -7.32
CA GLY A 75 -1.06 -8.22 -6.38
C GLY A 75 0.21 -8.95 -6.81
N TYR A 76 1.33 -8.68 -6.17
CA TYR A 76 2.57 -9.44 -6.35
C TYR A 76 3.04 -10.06 -5.05
N PRO A 77 3.63 -11.26 -5.10
CA PRO A 77 4.14 -11.93 -3.91
C PRO A 77 5.42 -11.26 -3.39
N THR A 78 5.56 -11.22 -2.08
CA THR A 78 6.80 -10.85 -1.36
C THR A 78 7.28 -12.06 -0.56
N PHE A 79 8.56 -12.09 -0.20
CA PHE A 79 9.20 -13.30 0.32
C PHE A 79 10.08 -13.03 1.55
N VAL A 80 10.27 -14.07 2.35
CA VAL A 80 11.19 -14.11 3.50
C VAL A 80 12.18 -15.23 3.32
N GLU A 81 13.38 -15.08 3.86
CA GLU A 81 14.32 -16.18 4.01
C GLU A 81 14.31 -16.69 5.46
N VAL A 82 14.25 -18.00 5.63
CA VAL A 82 14.34 -18.70 6.90
C VAL A 82 15.82 -19.00 7.15
N ILE A 83 16.41 -18.32 8.12
CA ILE A 83 17.79 -18.57 8.56
C ILE A 83 17.74 -19.36 9.85
N THR A 84 18.56 -20.41 9.95
CA THR A 84 18.76 -21.18 11.18
C THR A 84 20.12 -20.79 11.75
N ASP A 85 20.16 -20.30 12.99
CA ASP A 85 21.43 -19.99 13.64
C ASP A 85 22.14 -21.27 14.16
N GLY A 86 23.36 -21.12 14.68
CA GLY A 86 24.14 -22.24 15.21
C GLY A 86 23.51 -22.96 16.41
N SER A 87 22.46 -22.39 17.01
CA SER A 87 21.68 -23.03 18.08
C SER A 87 20.46 -23.81 17.57
N GLY A 88 20.22 -23.80 16.26
CA GLY A 88 19.03 -24.41 15.66
C GLY A 88 17.80 -23.49 15.67
N LYS A 89 17.92 -22.24 16.15
CA LYS A 89 16.81 -21.30 16.19
C LYS A 89 16.57 -20.70 14.81
N LYS A 90 15.32 -20.79 14.34
CA LYS A 90 14.88 -20.21 13.06
C LYS A 90 14.52 -18.73 13.25
N SER A 91 14.94 -17.91 12.30
CA SER A 91 14.59 -16.48 12.19
C SER A 91 14.16 -16.17 10.75
N LEU A 92 13.23 -15.23 10.59
CA LEU A 92 12.80 -14.75 9.28
C LEU A 92 13.52 -13.45 8.96
N VAL A 93 14.26 -13.42 7.85
CA VAL A 93 14.87 -12.21 7.33
C VAL A 93 14.23 -11.81 6.00
N THR A 94 14.45 -10.57 5.60
CA THR A 94 14.00 -10.05 4.31
C THR A 94 14.68 -10.78 3.16
N PHE A 95 13.88 -11.27 2.22
CA PHE A 95 14.38 -11.80 0.95
C PHE A 95 13.81 -10.96 -0.20
N LYS A 96 14.68 -10.22 -0.88
CA LYS A 96 14.30 -9.43 -2.05
C LYS A 96 14.20 -10.36 -3.26
N ALA A 97 12.97 -10.79 -3.55
CA ALA A 97 12.72 -11.68 -4.68
C ALA A 97 13.11 -11.02 -6.02
N PRO A 98 13.57 -11.78 -7.02
CA PRO A 98 13.83 -11.24 -8.34
C PRO A 98 12.61 -10.53 -8.94
N ILE A 99 12.90 -9.52 -9.76
CA ILE A 99 11.92 -8.77 -10.57
C ILE A 99 12.04 -9.13 -12.06
N ASP A 100 12.78 -10.19 -12.37
CA ASP A 100 12.95 -10.77 -13.71
C ASP A 100 12.28 -12.14 -13.72
N ALA A 101 11.29 -12.32 -14.60
CA ALA A 101 10.58 -13.58 -14.80
C ALA A 101 11.54 -14.75 -15.11
N ASN A 102 12.70 -14.48 -15.71
CA ASN A 102 13.68 -15.47 -16.11
C ASN A 102 14.76 -15.77 -15.06
N ALA A 103 14.78 -15.04 -13.93
CA ALA A 103 15.75 -15.28 -12.88
C ALA A 103 15.74 -16.74 -12.38
N ALA A 104 16.90 -17.22 -11.93
CA ALA A 104 17.03 -18.56 -11.37
C ALA A 104 16.10 -18.75 -10.16
N CYS A 105 15.60 -19.97 -9.99
CA CYS A 105 14.83 -20.29 -8.80
C CYS A 105 15.73 -20.38 -7.57
N VAL A 106 15.14 -20.08 -6.42
CA VAL A 106 15.79 -20.18 -5.12
C VAL A 106 15.34 -21.44 -4.39
N ASP A 107 16.11 -21.86 -3.40
CA ASP A 107 15.72 -22.96 -2.52
C ASP A 107 14.43 -22.60 -1.76
N THR A 108 13.34 -23.27 -2.13
CA THR A 108 11.99 -23.06 -1.58
C THR A 108 11.85 -23.61 -0.15
N ASN A 109 12.81 -24.38 0.34
CA ASN A 109 12.88 -24.73 1.76
C ASN A 109 13.36 -23.56 2.61
N ARG A 110 14.21 -22.71 2.01
CA ARG A 110 14.82 -21.55 2.66
C ARG A 110 14.00 -20.28 2.44
N VAL A 111 13.43 -20.09 1.25
CA VAL A 111 12.61 -18.91 0.94
C VAL A 111 11.13 -19.25 1.01
N LYS A 112 10.36 -18.48 1.78
CA LYS A 112 8.91 -18.66 1.95
C LYS A 112 8.15 -17.43 1.48
N LEU A 113 6.96 -17.63 0.93
CA LEU A 113 6.02 -16.55 0.65
C LEU A 113 5.77 -15.78 1.95
N ALA A 114 6.03 -14.50 1.95
CA ALA A 114 5.79 -13.63 3.09
C ALA A 114 4.39 -13.01 3.04
N GLY A 115 3.87 -12.74 1.85
CA GLY A 115 2.59 -12.08 1.63
C GLY A 115 2.49 -11.51 0.22
N PHE A 116 1.57 -10.59 0.00
CA PHE A 116 1.38 -9.89 -1.26
C PHE A 116 1.30 -8.38 -1.06
N CYS A 117 1.66 -7.61 -2.08
CA CYS A 117 1.63 -6.14 -2.10
C CYS A 117 0.96 -5.61 -3.39
N ARG A 118 0.56 -4.32 -3.39
CA ARG A 118 0.03 -3.58 -4.58
C ARG A 118 0.92 -2.39 -4.94
N ALA A 119 0.77 -1.86 -6.15
CA ALA A 119 1.53 -0.70 -6.65
C ALA A 119 0.59 0.40 -7.16
N GLY A 120 0.44 1.54 -6.47
CA GLY A 120 -0.49 2.62 -6.80
C GLY A 120 0.11 4.00 -6.44
N CYS A 121 0.20 4.91 -7.40
CA CYS A 121 1.05 6.09 -7.25
C CYS A 121 0.61 7.26 -8.17
N TYR A 122 1.23 8.41 -7.97
CA TYR A 122 1.10 9.64 -8.73
C TYR A 122 2.22 9.83 -9.75
N THR A 123 1.97 10.53 -10.86
CA THR A 123 3.07 11.06 -11.69
C THR A 123 3.85 12.15 -10.94
N PRO A 124 5.15 12.38 -11.24
CA PRO A 124 5.96 13.34 -10.47
C PRO A 124 5.44 14.78 -10.49
N ASP A 125 4.73 15.18 -11.54
CA ASP A 125 4.14 16.51 -11.71
C ASP A 125 2.83 16.70 -10.95
N GLN A 126 2.24 15.62 -10.41
CA GLN A 126 1.03 15.70 -9.61
C GLN A 126 1.29 16.55 -8.36
N LYS A 127 0.44 17.54 -8.13
CA LYS A 127 0.54 18.42 -6.96
C LYS A 127 -0.21 17.85 -5.78
N LEU A 128 0.45 17.81 -4.64
CA LEU A 128 -0.16 17.53 -3.33
C LEU A 128 -0.14 18.80 -2.48
N LEU A 129 -1.04 18.90 -1.51
CA LEU A 129 -1.08 20.00 -0.55
C LEU A 129 -0.12 19.72 0.61
N PHE A 130 0.88 20.57 0.75
CA PHE A 130 1.83 20.58 1.86
C PHE A 130 1.50 21.74 2.82
N ALA A 131 2.21 21.86 3.95
CA ALA A 131 1.91 22.88 4.97
C ALA A 131 1.98 24.32 4.44
N ASP A 132 2.81 24.56 3.41
CA ASP A 132 3.03 25.85 2.75
C ASP A 132 2.31 25.99 1.39
N GLY A 133 1.50 24.99 1.01
CA GLY A 133 0.68 25.03 -0.20
C GLY A 133 0.95 23.88 -1.17
N TYR A 134 0.49 24.03 -2.41
CA TYR A 134 0.60 22.98 -3.41
C TYR A 134 2.01 22.89 -4.01
N GLN A 135 2.61 21.70 -3.93
CA GLN A 135 3.90 21.39 -4.54
C GLN A 135 3.79 20.07 -5.32
N SER A 136 4.57 19.90 -6.39
CA SER A 136 4.65 18.61 -7.08
C SER A 136 5.25 17.55 -6.15
N ILE A 137 4.74 16.32 -6.20
CA ILE A 137 5.29 15.23 -5.38
C ILE A 137 6.75 14.92 -5.74
N GLY A 138 7.14 15.11 -7.01
CA GLY A 138 8.52 14.98 -7.45
C GLY A 138 9.46 15.98 -6.79
N ASP A 139 9.07 17.27 -6.74
CA ASP A 139 9.88 18.31 -6.09
C ASP A 139 9.91 18.12 -4.57
N ALA A 140 8.78 17.73 -3.96
CA ALA A 140 8.70 17.49 -2.53
C ALA A 140 9.61 16.32 -2.10
N HIS A 141 9.61 15.23 -2.86
CA HIS A 141 10.53 14.11 -2.66
C HIS A 141 12.00 14.54 -2.83
N ALA A 142 12.33 15.30 -3.88
CA ALA A 142 13.68 15.79 -4.09
C ALA A 142 14.17 16.72 -2.96
N ALA A 143 13.25 17.49 -2.37
CA ALA A 143 13.49 18.36 -1.22
C ALA A 143 13.42 17.64 0.14
N LEU A 144 13.13 16.33 0.16
CA LEU A 144 12.95 15.53 1.37
C LEU A 144 11.94 16.16 2.34
N ARG A 145 10.82 16.66 1.82
CA ARG A 145 9.73 17.20 2.65
C ARG A 145 9.22 16.10 3.59
N ALA A 146 8.99 16.46 4.85
CA ALA A 146 8.56 15.53 5.89
C ALA A 146 7.13 15.84 6.39
N ASP A 147 6.46 16.82 5.80
CA ASP A 147 5.14 17.30 6.16
C ASP A 147 4.18 17.15 4.98
N ILE A 148 2.88 17.04 5.23
CA ILE A 148 1.82 17.09 4.21
C ILE A 148 0.49 17.45 4.88
N ALA A 149 -0.43 18.07 4.14
CA ALA A 149 -1.79 18.22 4.62
C ALA A 149 -2.55 16.88 4.50
N SER A 150 -3.25 16.53 5.56
CA SER A 150 -4.13 15.35 5.63
C SER A 150 -5.44 15.70 6.36
N LEU A 151 -6.39 14.77 6.40
CA LEU A 151 -7.58 14.95 7.23
C LEU A 151 -7.26 14.83 8.72
N HIS A 152 -7.83 15.73 9.52
CA HIS A 152 -7.84 15.65 10.98
C HIS A 152 -8.78 14.52 11.45
N GLU A 153 -8.57 14.02 12.67
CA GLU A 153 -9.42 12.98 13.26
C GLU A 153 -10.89 13.43 13.43
N ASP A 154 -11.14 14.73 13.51
CA ASP A 154 -12.49 15.30 13.63
C ASP A 154 -13.16 15.56 12.26
N ALA A 155 -12.46 15.32 11.15
CA ALA A 155 -13.00 15.56 9.81
C ALA A 155 -14.22 14.67 9.52
N ARG A 156 -15.22 15.27 8.90
CA ARG A 156 -16.43 14.61 8.40
C ARG A 156 -16.64 14.97 6.94
N LEU A 157 -17.44 14.18 6.22
CA LEU A 157 -17.66 14.40 4.79
C LEU A 157 -18.28 15.79 4.50
N ASP A 158 -19.12 16.29 5.41
CA ASP A 158 -19.77 17.60 5.37
C ASP A 158 -18.98 18.72 6.08
N ASP A 159 -17.81 18.39 6.66
CA ASP A 159 -16.98 19.29 7.45
C ASP A 159 -15.51 18.83 7.40
N ILE A 160 -14.84 19.20 6.31
CA ILE A 160 -13.45 18.81 6.06
C ILE A 160 -12.52 19.67 6.92
N VAL A 161 -11.92 19.05 7.92
CA VAL A 161 -10.90 19.65 8.77
C VAL A 161 -9.54 19.08 8.39
N LEU A 162 -8.59 19.94 8.07
CA LEU A 162 -7.23 19.54 7.72
C LEU A 162 -6.28 19.68 8.90
N GLN A 163 -5.22 18.90 8.86
CA GLN A 163 -4.06 19.03 9.73
C GLN A 163 -2.77 18.89 8.92
N VAL A 164 -1.64 19.28 9.52
CA VAL A 164 -0.32 18.94 9.00
C VAL A 164 0.14 17.65 9.65
N SER A 165 0.40 16.64 8.83
CA SER A 165 0.88 15.33 9.26
C SER A 165 2.31 15.08 8.79
N GLU A 166 3.00 14.18 9.50
CA GLU A 166 4.36 13.76 9.16
C GLU A 166 4.34 12.65 8.09
N ILE A 167 5.15 12.83 7.05
CA ILE A 167 5.48 11.80 6.07
C ILE A 167 6.59 10.93 6.67
N ALA A 168 6.35 9.62 6.79
CA ALA A 168 7.39 8.67 7.18
C ALA A 168 8.36 8.38 6.02
N SER A 169 7.82 8.19 4.80
CA SER A 169 8.63 7.89 3.63
C SER A 169 7.90 8.23 2.32
N TYR A 170 8.66 8.30 1.23
CA TYR A 170 8.12 8.30 -0.13
C TYR A 170 8.31 6.92 -0.75
N THR A 171 7.27 6.40 -1.38
CA THR A 171 7.38 5.23 -2.27
C THR A 171 7.64 5.73 -3.68
N ILE A 172 8.68 5.23 -4.34
CA ILE A 172 9.03 5.58 -5.72
C ILE A 172 9.29 4.31 -6.53
N ASP A 173 8.87 4.31 -7.78
CA ASP A 173 9.30 3.28 -8.72
C ASP A 173 10.83 3.27 -8.84
N PRO A 174 11.50 2.13 -8.68
CA PRO A 174 12.96 2.08 -8.71
C PRO A 174 13.55 2.40 -10.10
N GLN A 175 12.75 2.29 -11.17
CA GLN A 175 13.17 2.57 -12.55
C GLN A 175 12.04 3.21 -13.37
N GLU A 176 12.41 4.02 -14.37
CA GLU A 176 11.45 4.51 -15.36
C GLU A 176 10.96 3.38 -16.26
N LYS A 177 9.66 3.40 -16.57
CA LYS A 177 9.02 2.36 -17.40
C LYS A 177 7.69 2.84 -17.94
N SER A 178 7.17 2.13 -18.94
CA SER A 178 5.80 2.32 -19.42
C SER A 178 4.79 1.80 -18.40
N GLN A 179 3.78 2.63 -18.10
CA GLN A 179 2.64 2.28 -17.26
C GLN A 179 1.40 3.10 -17.62
N LYS A 180 0.22 2.56 -17.28
CA LYS A 180 -1.06 3.21 -17.52
C LYS A 180 -1.30 4.29 -16.47
N ILE A 181 -1.47 5.53 -16.93
CA ILE A 181 -1.88 6.66 -16.09
C ILE A 181 -3.28 7.08 -16.49
N MET A 182 -4.13 7.24 -15.49
CA MET A 182 -5.45 7.82 -15.62
C MET A 182 -5.37 9.32 -15.36
N ILE A 183 -5.76 10.09 -16.35
CA ILE A 183 -6.00 11.52 -16.25
C ILE A 183 -7.48 11.69 -16.01
N ILE A 184 -7.83 12.09 -14.79
CA ILE A 184 -9.22 12.34 -14.37
C ILE A 184 -9.38 13.85 -14.33
N GLU A 185 -10.39 14.36 -15.03
CA GLU A 185 -10.73 15.77 -15.05
C GLU A 185 -12.14 15.97 -14.53
N THR A 186 -12.33 17.01 -13.72
CA THR A 186 -13.61 17.32 -13.09
C THR A 186 -14.26 18.59 -13.65
N GLU A 187 -15.53 18.82 -13.35
CA GLU A 187 -16.30 19.98 -13.83
C GLU A 187 -15.72 21.29 -13.32
N ALA A 188 -15.29 21.38 -12.05
CA ALA A 188 -14.66 22.59 -11.52
C ALA A 188 -13.24 22.84 -12.08
N GLY A 189 -12.74 21.98 -12.96
CA GLY A 189 -11.43 22.13 -13.62
C GLY A 189 -10.28 21.45 -12.88
N GLY A 190 -10.58 20.62 -11.88
CA GLY A 190 -9.60 19.76 -11.25
C GLY A 190 -9.01 18.73 -12.21
N GLN A 191 -7.76 18.34 -11.95
CA GLN A 191 -7.09 17.28 -12.70
C GLN A 191 -6.23 16.41 -11.78
N LEU A 192 -6.39 15.09 -11.89
CA LEU A 192 -5.59 14.08 -11.21
C LEU A 192 -4.89 13.17 -12.21
N LYS A 193 -3.62 12.86 -11.97
CA LYS A 193 -2.79 11.96 -12.78
C LYS A 193 -2.26 10.85 -11.90
N VAL A 194 -2.95 9.72 -11.95
CA VAL A 194 -2.74 8.60 -11.03
C VAL A 194 -2.63 7.28 -11.79
N THR A 195 -2.01 6.27 -11.19
CA THR A 195 -2.11 4.90 -11.71
C THR A 195 -3.54 4.37 -11.58
N THR A 196 -3.87 3.35 -12.35
CA THR A 196 -5.23 2.78 -12.44
C THR A 196 -5.80 2.29 -11.11
N ASN A 197 -4.97 1.91 -10.15
CA ASN A 197 -5.39 1.37 -8.85
C ASN A 197 -5.24 2.37 -7.69
N HIS A 198 -4.97 3.64 -7.99
CA HIS A 198 -4.82 4.66 -6.95
C HIS A 198 -6.17 4.92 -6.26
N PRO A 199 -6.23 4.95 -4.92
CA PRO A 199 -7.48 5.16 -4.20
C PRO A 199 -7.89 6.65 -4.15
N LEU A 200 -9.13 6.93 -4.52
CA LEU A 200 -9.77 8.26 -4.46
C LEU A 200 -11.03 8.20 -3.61
N VAL A 201 -11.35 9.31 -2.91
CA VAL A 201 -12.59 9.41 -2.14
C VAL A 201 -13.72 9.92 -3.03
N VAL A 202 -14.79 9.13 -3.15
CA VAL A 202 -16.00 9.52 -3.89
C VAL A 202 -17.07 10.09 -2.96
N SER A 203 -18.13 10.69 -3.50
CA SER A 203 -19.17 11.40 -2.74
C SER A 203 -19.94 10.57 -1.71
N THR A 204 -19.82 9.23 -1.72
CA THR A 204 -20.34 8.37 -0.65
C THR A 204 -19.45 8.34 0.59
N GLY A 205 -18.24 8.89 0.50
CA GLY A 205 -17.17 8.76 1.51
C GLY A 205 -16.32 7.50 1.34
N ASP A 206 -16.64 6.64 0.37
CA ASP A 206 -15.89 5.41 0.11
C ASP A 206 -14.61 5.67 -0.69
N MET A 207 -13.63 4.78 -0.53
CA MET A 207 -12.42 4.73 -1.33
C MET A 207 -12.65 3.87 -2.57
N LYS A 208 -12.53 4.47 -3.76
CA LYS A 208 -12.65 3.80 -5.05
C LYS A 208 -11.33 3.87 -5.83
N GLU A 209 -10.98 2.79 -6.53
CA GLU A 209 -9.79 2.78 -7.37
C GLU A 209 -10.03 3.62 -8.63
N ALA A 210 -9.00 4.28 -9.14
CA ALA A 210 -9.14 5.14 -10.31
C ALA A 210 -9.77 4.43 -11.52
N SER A 211 -9.45 3.15 -11.74
CA SER A 211 -9.98 2.33 -12.85
C SER A 211 -11.46 1.99 -12.72
N ASP A 212 -11.99 2.05 -11.51
CA ASP A 212 -13.38 1.75 -11.25
C ASP A 212 -14.25 3.01 -11.37
N LEU A 213 -13.63 4.20 -11.44
CA LEU A 213 -14.36 5.46 -11.58
C LEU A 213 -15.07 5.57 -12.93
N GLU A 214 -16.26 6.17 -12.90
CA GLU A 214 -17.06 6.43 -14.09
C GLU A 214 -17.29 7.95 -14.28
N ILE A 215 -17.48 8.38 -15.54
CA ILE A 215 -17.87 9.76 -15.84
C ILE A 215 -19.23 10.04 -15.19
N GLY A 216 -19.35 11.19 -14.53
CA GLY A 216 -20.54 11.58 -13.76
C GLY A 216 -20.50 11.19 -12.29
N GLU A 217 -19.61 10.28 -11.87
CA GLU A 217 -19.32 10.10 -10.45
C GLU A 217 -18.65 11.35 -9.88
N MET A 218 -18.78 11.56 -8.57
CA MET A 218 -18.30 12.77 -7.92
C MET A 218 -17.15 12.46 -6.97
N LEU A 219 -16.08 13.25 -7.08
CA LEU A 219 -14.96 13.25 -6.14
C LEU A 219 -15.24 14.24 -5.00
N VAL A 220 -14.66 13.97 -3.84
CA VAL A 220 -14.74 14.88 -2.69
C VAL A 220 -13.60 15.89 -2.77
N ALA A 221 -13.95 17.15 -2.89
CA ALA A 221 -13.02 18.26 -2.85
C ALA A 221 -12.60 18.59 -1.41
N VAL A 222 -11.48 19.31 -1.27
CA VAL A 222 -10.87 19.69 0.02
C VAL A 222 -11.74 20.62 0.86
N ASP A 223 -12.69 21.32 0.23
CA ASP A 223 -13.67 22.16 0.91
C ASP A 223 -14.97 21.40 1.29
N GLY A 224 -15.00 20.08 1.06
CA GLY A 224 -16.16 19.22 1.32
C GLY A 224 -17.21 19.21 0.21
N SER A 225 -17.03 20.01 -0.85
CA SER A 225 -17.92 19.96 -2.01
C SER A 225 -17.70 18.69 -2.84
N PHE A 226 -18.70 18.36 -3.66
CA PHE A 226 -18.63 17.25 -4.60
C PHE A 226 -18.46 17.79 -6.02
N ASP A 227 -17.47 17.27 -6.74
CA ASP A 227 -17.17 17.68 -8.10
C ASP A 227 -17.27 16.49 -9.06
N ALA A 228 -18.11 16.63 -10.07
CA ALA A 228 -18.38 15.55 -11.02
C ALA A 228 -17.20 15.34 -11.95
N ILE A 229 -16.89 14.07 -12.23
CA ILE A 229 -15.89 13.67 -13.22
C ILE A 229 -16.48 13.93 -14.60
N LYS A 230 -15.87 14.84 -15.36
CA LYS A 230 -16.28 15.16 -16.74
C LYS A 230 -15.58 14.29 -17.78
N ASN A 231 -14.37 13.83 -17.48
CA ASN A 231 -13.53 13.11 -18.43
C ASN A 231 -12.56 12.17 -17.70
N ILE A 232 -12.37 10.98 -18.27
CA ILE A 232 -11.37 10.01 -17.83
C ILE A 232 -10.61 9.56 -19.07
N GLN A 233 -9.30 9.83 -19.10
CA GLN A 233 -8.42 9.37 -20.17
C GLN A 233 -7.36 8.44 -19.58
N THR A 234 -7.17 7.27 -20.20
CA THR A 234 -6.03 6.41 -19.89
C THR A 234 -4.94 6.61 -20.95
N ILE A 235 -3.72 6.93 -20.53
CA ILE A 235 -2.55 7.06 -21.39
C ILE A 235 -1.48 6.02 -21.04
N ASP A 236 -0.69 5.62 -22.03
CA ASP A 236 0.61 5.00 -21.79
C ASP A 236 1.61 6.11 -21.48
N TRP A 237 2.20 6.07 -20.30
CA TRP A 237 3.17 7.05 -19.85
C TRP A 237 4.46 6.36 -19.40
N VAL A 238 5.60 6.91 -19.79
CA VAL A 238 6.92 6.38 -19.43
C VAL A 238 7.54 7.27 -18.36
N GLY A 239 7.81 6.70 -17.20
CA GLY A 239 8.52 7.37 -16.12
C GLY A 239 8.34 6.67 -14.78
N ARG A 240 8.77 7.32 -13.70
CA ARG A 240 8.60 6.83 -12.31
C ARG A 240 7.41 7.50 -11.66
N VAL A 241 6.60 6.74 -10.94
CA VAL A 241 5.52 7.26 -10.11
C VAL A 241 5.91 7.27 -8.63
N LEU A 242 5.26 8.13 -7.85
CA LEU A 242 5.54 8.34 -6.42
C LEU A 242 4.26 8.26 -5.57
N ASN A 243 4.37 7.86 -4.32
CA ASN A 243 3.30 7.97 -3.33
C ASN A 243 3.90 8.31 -1.95
N VAL A 244 3.06 8.69 -0.98
CA VAL A 244 3.48 9.05 0.38
C VAL A 244 3.03 8.00 1.38
N GLU A 245 3.93 7.64 2.29
CA GLU A 245 3.63 6.88 3.50
C GLU A 245 3.57 7.83 4.67
N MET A 246 2.45 7.83 5.39
CA MET A 246 2.27 8.66 6.57
C MET A 246 2.91 7.98 7.79
N ALA A 247 3.44 8.77 8.72
CA ALA A 247 3.94 8.24 10.00
C ALA A 247 2.81 7.67 10.86
N SER A 248 1.60 8.24 10.74
CA SER A 248 0.42 7.80 11.47
C SER A 248 -0.18 6.51 10.90
N GLN A 249 -0.76 5.71 11.79
CA GLN A 249 -1.57 4.54 11.46
C GLN A 249 -3.08 4.84 11.52
N ASP A 250 -3.48 6.08 11.86
CA ASP A 250 -4.88 6.50 11.73
C ASP A 250 -5.27 6.52 10.26
N LEU A 251 -6.46 6.04 9.95
CA LEU A 251 -6.96 6.00 8.58
C LEU A 251 -7.16 7.42 8.02
N ARG A 252 -7.66 8.35 8.83
CA ARG A 252 -7.95 9.73 8.38
C ARG A 252 -6.67 10.49 8.02
N ASP A 253 -5.61 10.32 8.81
CA ASP A 253 -4.28 10.88 8.53
C ASP A 253 -3.69 10.37 7.22
N ASN A 254 -4.18 9.23 6.72
CA ASN A 254 -3.79 8.62 5.46
C ASN A 254 -4.67 9.05 4.28
N ILE A 255 -5.54 10.04 4.47
CA ILE A 255 -6.24 10.76 3.41
C ILE A 255 -5.50 12.07 3.14
N VAL A 256 -4.86 12.16 1.99
CA VAL A 256 -4.05 13.31 1.54
C VAL A 256 -4.76 14.10 0.45
N ILE A 257 -4.33 15.34 0.23
CA ILE A 257 -4.98 16.23 -0.74
C ILE A 257 -4.12 16.33 -2.00
N ALA A 258 -4.66 15.87 -3.12
CA ALA A 258 -4.02 16.02 -4.43
C ALA A 258 -4.88 16.94 -5.31
N GLN A 259 -4.30 18.05 -5.79
CA GLN A 259 -4.99 19.03 -6.66
C GLN A 259 -6.42 19.40 -6.19
N GLY A 260 -6.63 19.54 -4.88
CA GLY A 260 -7.93 19.90 -4.31
C GLY A 260 -8.87 18.75 -4.00
N TYR A 261 -8.47 17.48 -4.17
CA TYR A 261 -9.32 16.31 -3.90
C TYR A 261 -8.73 15.40 -2.84
N LEU A 262 -9.60 14.69 -2.12
CA LEU A 262 -9.21 13.70 -1.14
C LEU A 262 -8.78 12.40 -1.81
N ASN A 263 -7.59 11.92 -1.44
CA ASN A 263 -6.94 10.75 -2.02
C ASN A 263 -6.40 9.85 -0.90
N GLY A 264 -6.34 8.54 -1.13
CA GLY A 264 -5.66 7.65 -0.19
C GLY A 264 -4.15 7.63 -0.39
N SER A 265 -3.42 7.58 0.72
CA SER A 265 -1.97 7.32 0.77
C SER A 265 -1.65 5.86 0.43
N VAL A 266 -0.36 5.48 0.53
CA VAL A 266 0.09 4.09 0.45
C VAL A 266 -0.66 3.17 1.42
N MET A 267 -1.13 3.68 2.57
CA MET A 267 -1.89 2.87 3.52
C MET A 267 -3.20 2.36 2.92
N TYR A 268 -4.01 3.24 2.30
CA TYR A 268 -5.28 2.84 1.70
C TYR A 268 -5.11 1.91 0.51
N GLN A 269 -4.07 2.14 -0.28
CA GLN A 269 -3.67 1.24 -1.36
C GLN A 269 -3.37 -0.18 -0.84
N ASN A 270 -2.79 -0.29 0.35
CA ASN A 270 -2.39 -1.57 0.95
C ASN A 270 -3.42 -2.15 1.95
N MET A 271 -4.44 -1.40 2.37
CA MET A 271 -5.40 -1.86 3.39
C MET A 271 -6.23 -3.05 2.95
N LYS A 272 -6.67 -3.09 1.69
CA LYS A 272 -7.46 -4.20 1.11
C LYS A 272 -6.70 -5.54 1.13
N ASN A 273 -5.38 -5.49 1.30
CA ASN A 273 -4.55 -6.68 1.31
C ASN A 273 -4.38 -7.26 2.74
N LYS A 274 -4.67 -6.49 3.81
CA LYS A 274 -4.43 -6.91 5.20
C LYS A 274 -5.18 -8.20 5.52
N GLU A 275 -6.37 -8.40 4.95
CA GLU A 275 -7.13 -9.64 5.11
C GLU A 275 -6.55 -10.82 4.34
N ALA A 276 -6.09 -10.61 3.11
CA ALA A 276 -5.43 -11.64 2.31
C ALA A 276 -4.12 -12.10 2.97
N ASN A 277 -3.33 -11.17 3.48
CA ASN A 277 -2.08 -11.44 4.17
C ASN A 277 -2.25 -12.09 5.55
N ARG A 278 -3.38 -11.88 6.23
CA ARG A 278 -3.73 -12.64 7.45
C ARG A 278 -3.94 -14.13 7.16
N LYS A 279 -4.49 -14.48 6.00
CA LYS A 279 -4.64 -15.90 5.58
C LYS A 279 -3.28 -16.53 5.31
N VAL A 280 -2.40 -15.85 4.56
CA VAL A 280 -1.02 -16.30 4.27
C VAL A 280 -0.18 -16.44 5.55
N LEU A 281 -0.27 -15.50 6.48
CA LEU A 281 0.42 -15.60 7.77
C LEU A 281 0.03 -16.83 8.58
N ARG A 282 -1.27 -17.13 8.63
CA ARG A 282 -1.78 -18.26 9.41
C ARG A 282 -1.27 -19.59 8.86
N SER A 283 -1.16 -19.74 7.53
CA SER A 283 -0.56 -20.94 6.93
C SER A 283 0.95 -21.03 7.18
N LEU A 284 1.68 -19.92 7.16
CA LEU A 284 3.12 -19.94 7.46
C LEU A 284 3.43 -20.35 8.90
N VAL A 285 2.64 -19.86 9.86
CA VAL A 285 2.82 -20.20 11.28
C VAL A 285 2.52 -21.69 11.50
N SER A 286 1.46 -22.24 10.92
CA SER A 286 1.19 -23.69 11.07
C SER A 286 2.33 -24.54 10.52
N ASP A 287 2.89 -24.19 9.37
CA ASP A 287 3.90 -25.01 8.69
C ASP A 287 5.28 -24.94 9.37
N ILE A 288 5.61 -23.81 9.99
CA ILE A 288 6.87 -23.61 10.71
C ILE A 288 6.92 -24.36 12.04
N PHE A 289 5.77 -24.50 12.72
CA PHE A 289 5.68 -25.09 14.06
C PHE A 289 5.10 -26.51 14.10
N ALA A 290 4.69 -27.07 12.95
CA ALA A 290 4.19 -28.45 12.84
C ALA A 290 5.29 -29.52 12.68
N ASN A 291 6.58 -29.14 12.64
CA ASN A 291 7.73 -30.05 12.55
C ASN A 291 8.77 -29.77 13.63
#